data_AF-A0A9P8SVM6-F1
#
_entry.id   AF-A0A9P8SVM6-F1
#
_cell.length_a   1.000
_cell.length_b   1.000
_cell.length_c   1.000
_cell.angle_alpha   90.00
_cell.angle_beta   90.00
_cell.angle_gamma   90.00
#
_symmetry.space_group_name_H-M   'P 1'
#
loop_
_entity.id
_entity.type
_entity.pdbx_description
1 polymer ?
#
loop_
_entity_poly.entity_id
_entity_poly.type
_entity_poly.pdbx_seq_one_letter_code
_entity_poly.pdbx_strand_id
1 'polypeptide(L)'
;MGSITATNSKTYPLETEQREPVELRVTGTFPPLLAGTLYRNGPGTHRVDSKTGSYARSHWFDGYALMEKARRTGDLKEVTFGQKRDPCESFFQKMKTVLVPTDSVSDPQMVNSNVTVFANMPGMLKHGPTGPASSHFKVLTCLTDANQITQANPETLEPIAASTQQELHPDLKGQLYCAHPQFDHRTGDVYNYNLHLGPRSTYRIYHTSAHTSRTEVIATFSIKAAYIHSFFMTEDYIIFCVWPAYFKGLGTSILWERNMLDAMKFDPTAQSHWFVVDRKSH
;
A
#
# COMPACT_ATOMS: atom_id res chain seq x y z
N MET A 1 -10.71 -37.58 0.89
CA MET A 1 -11.04 -36.98 -0.42
C MET A 1 -12.06 -35.88 -0.18
N GLY A 2 -11.75 -34.67 -0.62
CA GLY A 2 -12.56 -33.47 -0.38
C GLY A 2 -11.75 -32.23 -0.71
N SER A 3 -11.39 -32.09 -1.98
CA SER A 3 -10.71 -30.91 -2.52
C SER A 3 -11.71 -29.75 -2.54
N ILE A 4 -11.42 -28.68 -1.80
CA ILE A 4 -12.11 -27.41 -1.94
C ILE A 4 -11.59 -26.77 -3.24
N THR A 5 -12.38 -26.88 -4.29
CA THR A 5 -12.11 -26.21 -5.57
C THR A 5 -12.63 -24.78 -5.45
N ALA A 6 -11.72 -23.80 -5.46
CA ALA A 6 -12.10 -22.39 -5.49
C ALA A 6 -12.69 -22.05 -6.88
N THR A 7 -14.02 -22.00 -6.97
CA THR A 7 -14.78 -21.67 -8.19
C THR A 7 -15.06 -20.17 -8.32
N ASN A 8 -14.01 -19.34 -8.37
CA ASN A 8 -14.22 -17.94 -8.76
C ASN A 8 -13.02 -17.33 -9.50
N SER A 9 -12.63 -17.94 -10.62
CA SER A 9 -11.80 -17.27 -11.63
C SER A 9 -12.69 -16.51 -12.62
N LYS A 10 -13.41 -15.48 -12.15
CA LYS A 10 -13.94 -14.48 -13.09
C LYS A 10 -12.77 -13.61 -13.53
N THR A 11 -12.23 -13.90 -14.71
CA THR A 11 -11.33 -13.02 -15.44
C THR A 11 -12.13 -11.79 -15.89
N TYR A 12 -11.91 -10.65 -15.23
CA TYR A 12 -12.42 -9.37 -15.72
C TYR A 12 -11.63 -9.03 -17.00
N PRO A 13 -12.28 -8.87 -18.17
CA PRO A 13 -11.61 -8.38 -19.38
C PRO A 13 -11.04 -6.98 -19.13
N LEU A 14 -10.03 -6.60 -19.92
CA LEU A 14 -9.38 -5.29 -19.92
C LEU A 14 -10.40 -4.17 -19.67
N GLU A 15 -10.42 -3.61 -18.46
CA GLU A 15 -11.18 -2.40 -18.20
C GLU A 15 -10.51 -1.30 -19.04
N THR A 16 -11.17 -0.93 -20.12
CA THR A 16 -10.81 0.27 -20.86
C THR A 16 -10.98 1.42 -19.87
N GLU A 17 -9.91 2.19 -19.67
CA GLU A 17 -9.93 3.33 -18.75
C GLU A 17 -11.12 4.24 -19.07
N GLN A 18 -12.02 4.43 -18.11
CA GLN A 18 -13.11 5.37 -18.21
C GLN A 18 -12.71 6.65 -17.50
N ARG A 19 -12.39 7.68 -18.29
CA ARG A 19 -11.95 9.00 -17.79
C ARG A 19 -13.11 9.93 -17.50
N GLU A 20 -14.24 9.74 -18.18
CA GLU A 20 -15.44 10.55 -18.01
C GLU A 20 -16.47 9.84 -17.13
N PRO A 21 -17.21 10.58 -16.28
CA PRO A 21 -18.29 10.00 -15.48
C PRO A 21 -19.34 9.31 -16.36
N VAL A 22 -19.70 8.08 -16.00
CA VAL A 22 -20.77 7.32 -16.65
C VAL A 22 -21.95 7.20 -15.71
N GLU A 23 -23.14 7.62 -16.18
CA GLU A 23 -24.38 7.39 -15.42
C GLU A 23 -24.71 5.90 -15.36
N LEU A 24 -24.85 5.39 -14.14
CA LEU A 24 -25.19 3.99 -13.91
C LEU A 24 -26.69 3.80 -13.72
N ARG A 25 -27.21 2.68 -14.23
CA ARG A 25 -28.59 2.28 -13.98
C ARG A 25 -28.79 1.98 -12.50
N VAL A 26 -29.61 2.79 -11.83
CA VAL A 26 -29.98 2.59 -10.43
C VAL A 26 -31.18 1.65 -10.34
N THR A 27 -31.08 0.65 -9.45
CA THR A 27 -32.22 -0.19 -9.06
C THR A 27 -32.54 0.11 -7.59
N GLY A 28 -33.77 0.53 -7.30
CA GLY A 28 -34.15 1.06 -5.99
C GLY A 28 -33.94 2.57 -5.89
N THR A 29 -33.82 3.10 -4.67
CA THR A 29 -33.67 4.53 -4.40
C THR A 29 -32.58 4.77 -3.36
N PHE A 30 -31.64 5.69 -3.63
CA PHE A 30 -30.66 6.11 -2.64
C PHE A 30 -31.30 7.05 -1.60
N PRO A 31 -31.01 6.86 -0.30
CA PRO A 31 -31.42 7.82 0.73
C PRO A 31 -30.82 9.21 0.45
N PRO A 32 -31.56 10.31 0.64
CA PRO A 32 -31.02 11.67 0.42
C PRO A 32 -29.77 11.99 1.25
N LEU A 33 -29.62 11.35 2.41
CA LEU A 33 -28.46 11.49 3.30
C LEU A 33 -27.18 10.83 2.75
N LEU A 34 -27.25 10.07 1.66
CA LEU A 34 -26.09 9.42 1.03
C LEU A 34 -25.43 10.30 -0.06
N ALA A 35 -25.68 11.60 -0.04
CA ALA A 35 -25.05 12.53 -0.98
C ALA A 35 -23.54 12.66 -0.68
N GLY A 36 -22.70 11.98 -1.46
CA GLY A 36 -21.24 11.99 -1.31
C GLY A 36 -20.54 11.22 -2.42
N THR A 37 -19.22 11.11 -2.31
CA THR A 37 -18.37 10.39 -3.27
C THR A 37 -17.73 9.18 -2.61
N LEU A 38 -17.84 8.00 -3.23
CA LEU A 38 -17.16 6.78 -2.81
C LEU A 38 -15.92 6.56 -3.67
N TYR A 39 -14.74 6.77 -3.09
CA TYR A 39 -13.48 6.39 -3.72
C TYR A 39 -13.12 4.95 -3.36
N ARG A 40 -12.74 4.16 -4.36
CA ARG A 40 -12.25 2.79 -4.17
C ARG A 40 -10.90 2.65 -4.86
N ASN A 41 -9.99 1.97 -4.19
CA ASN A 41 -8.71 1.59 -4.76
C ASN A 41 -8.66 0.07 -4.93
N GLY A 42 -7.80 -0.39 -5.83
CA GLY A 42 -7.63 -1.79 -6.10
C GLY A 42 -6.80 -2.05 -7.35
N PRO A 43 -6.45 -3.32 -7.60
CA PRO A 43 -5.82 -3.71 -8.84
C PRO A 43 -6.70 -3.40 -10.06
N GLY A 44 -6.14 -2.71 -11.04
CA GLY A 44 -6.71 -2.59 -12.38
C GLY A 44 -6.44 -3.83 -13.23
N THR A 45 -5.90 -3.65 -14.43
CA THR A 45 -5.64 -4.70 -15.43
C THR A 45 -4.85 -5.92 -14.95
N HIS A 46 -5.37 -7.14 -15.22
CA HIS A 46 -4.71 -8.40 -14.87
C HIS A 46 -3.66 -8.89 -15.88
N ARG A 47 -3.75 -8.49 -17.14
CA ARG A 47 -2.87 -8.95 -18.23
C ARG A 47 -2.58 -7.82 -19.21
N VAL A 48 -1.33 -7.70 -19.63
CA VAL A 48 -0.86 -6.72 -20.63
C VAL A 48 0.02 -7.39 -21.66
N ASP A 49 -0.12 -6.96 -22.91
CA ASP A 49 0.74 -7.40 -24.00
C ASP A 49 1.85 -6.37 -24.23
N SER A 50 3.09 -6.83 -24.33
CA SER A 50 4.26 -6.00 -24.63
C SER A 50 4.94 -6.46 -25.92
N LYS A 51 5.98 -5.73 -26.33
CA LYS A 51 6.82 -6.10 -27.49
C LYS A 51 7.55 -7.44 -27.33
N THR A 52 7.72 -7.94 -26.11
CA THR A 52 8.48 -9.17 -25.79
C THR A 52 7.61 -10.34 -25.36
N GLY A 53 6.29 -10.15 -25.25
CA GLY A 53 5.37 -11.21 -24.86
C GLY A 53 4.16 -10.69 -24.08
N SER A 54 3.36 -11.63 -23.57
CA SER A 54 2.18 -11.33 -22.76
C SER A 54 2.48 -11.56 -21.29
N TYR A 55 2.15 -10.58 -20.45
CA TYR A 55 2.44 -10.58 -19.02
C TYR A 55 1.15 -10.59 -18.22
N ALA A 56 1.07 -11.40 -17.17
CA ALA A 56 -0.07 -11.47 -16.27
C ALA A 56 0.38 -11.29 -14.83
N ARG A 57 -0.48 -10.68 -14.01
CA ARG A 57 -0.25 -10.51 -12.59
C ARG A 57 -0.26 -11.83 -11.85
N SER A 58 0.54 -11.94 -10.80
CA SER A 58 0.59 -13.13 -9.94
C SER A 58 -0.20 -12.94 -8.64
N HIS A 59 -0.53 -11.70 -8.25
CA HIS A 59 -1.35 -11.38 -7.08
C HIS A 59 -2.29 -10.19 -7.28
N TRP A 60 -3.30 -10.07 -6.41
CA TRP A 60 -4.25 -8.95 -6.36
C TRP A 60 -3.58 -7.61 -5.99
N PHE A 61 -2.46 -7.63 -5.26
CA PHE A 61 -1.75 -6.40 -4.87
C PHE A 61 -0.76 -5.90 -5.94
N ASP A 62 -0.60 -6.66 -7.02
CA ASP A 62 0.15 -6.22 -8.18
C ASP A 62 -0.72 -5.18 -8.92
N GLY A 63 -0.32 -3.91 -8.88
CA GLY A 63 -1.16 -2.82 -9.38
C GLY A 63 -0.97 -2.52 -10.86
N TYR A 64 -1.63 -1.47 -11.32
CA TYR A 64 -1.61 -1.03 -12.72
C TYR A 64 -0.22 -0.57 -13.17
N ALA A 65 0.52 0.20 -12.35
CA ALA A 65 1.84 0.72 -12.70
C ALA A 65 2.84 -0.40 -13.07
N LEU A 66 2.79 -1.52 -12.35
CA LEU A 66 3.59 -2.71 -12.65
C LEU A 66 3.25 -3.29 -14.03
N MET A 67 1.96 -3.34 -14.35
CA MET A 67 1.47 -3.84 -15.63
C MET A 67 1.80 -2.89 -16.78
N GLU A 68 1.63 -1.58 -16.60
CA GLU A 68 2.00 -0.60 -17.61
C GLU A 68 3.51 -0.59 -17.90
N LYS A 69 4.34 -0.77 -16.88
CA LYS A 69 5.78 -0.97 -17.06
C LYS A 69 6.07 -2.21 -17.89
N ALA A 70 5.51 -3.35 -17.51
CA ALA A 70 5.68 -4.60 -18.27
C ALA A 70 5.23 -4.45 -19.74
N ARG A 71 4.14 -3.73 -19.98
CA ARG A 71 3.65 -3.37 -21.33
C ARG A 71 4.67 -2.54 -22.12
N ARG A 72 5.26 -1.52 -21.50
CA ARG A 72 6.21 -0.58 -22.13
C ARG A 72 7.58 -1.21 -22.36
N THR A 73 8.13 -1.86 -21.35
CA THR A 73 9.53 -2.31 -21.32
C THR A 73 9.70 -3.77 -21.71
N GLY A 74 8.62 -4.55 -21.69
CA GLY A 74 8.72 -5.99 -21.88
C GLY A 74 9.34 -6.70 -20.68
N ASP A 75 9.15 -6.16 -19.49
CA ASP A 75 9.86 -6.62 -18.30
C ASP A 75 9.03 -6.47 -17.02
N LEU A 76 8.85 -7.56 -16.26
CA LEU A 76 8.18 -7.56 -14.95
C LEU A 76 9.13 -7.31 -13.78
N LYS A 77 10.13 -6.46 -14.10
CA LYS A 77 10.92 -5.51 -13.32
C LYS A 77 10.61 -5.13 -11.85
N GLU A 78 9.48 -5.47 -11.20
CA GLU A 78 9.21 -5.07 -9.78
C GLU A 78 8.71 -6.21 -8.87
N VAL A 79 8.68 -6.00 -7.54
CA VAL A 79 8.16 -7.01 -6.59
C VAL A 79 6.65 -7.16 -6.68
N THR A 80 6.25 -8.42 -6.56
CA THR A 80 4.86 -8.86 -6.51
C THR A 80 4.51 -9.46 -5.16
N PHE A 81 3.22 -9.60 -4.90
CA PHE A 81 2.74 -10.39 -3.75
C PHE A 81 2.48 -11.88 -4.12
N GLY A 82 2.69 -12.31 -5.37
CA GLY A 82 2.19 -13.60 -5.88
C GLY A 82 3.15 -14.79 -5.81
N GLN A 83 2.63 -15.99 -5.53
CA GLN A 83 3.39 -17.24 -5.33
C GLN A 83 4.20 -17.67 -6.57
N LYS A 84 5.35 -18.33 -6.35
CA LYS A 84 6.02 -19.15 -7.39
C LYS A 84 5.11 -20.29 -7.82
N ARG A 85 4.78 -20.39 -9.11
CA ARG A 85 4.09 -21.56 -9.70
C ARG A 85 5.06 -22.74 -9.90
N ASP A 86 4.47 -23.93 -9.87
CA ASP A 86 5.00 -25.30 -9.77
C ASP A 86 5.96 -25.72 -10.92
N PRO A 87 6.91 -26.67 -10.72
CA PRO A 87 8.01 -27.03 -11.61
C PRO A 87 7.69 -27.62 -13.00
N CYS A 88 6.43 -27.75 -13.40
CA CYS A 88 6.07 -28.24 -14.75
C CYS A 88 5.97 -27.13 -15.80
N GLU A 89 6.21 -25.89 -15.41
CA GLU A 89 6.54 -24.78 -16.30
C GLU A 89 8.05 -24.84 -16.67
N SER A 90 8.53 -26.01 -17.11
CA SER A 90 9.93 -26.32 -17.45
C SER A 90 10.33 -25.92 -18.88
N PHE A 91 9.80 -24.79 -19.34
CA PHE A 91 10.20 -24.12 -20.58
C PHE A 91 10.46 -22.61 -20.36
N PHE A 92 10.38 -22.16 -19.10
CA PHE A 92 10.02 -20.79 -18.73
C PHE A 92 11.20 -19.82 -18.72
N GLN A 93 11.18 -18.93 -19.70
CA GLN A 93 12.02 -17.75 -19.74
C GLN A 93 11.60 -16.75 -18.66
N LYS A 94 12.55 -16.57 -17.73
CA LYS A 94 12.71 -15.54 -16.70
C LYS A 94 12.03 -14.20 -17.02
N MET A 95 11.30 -13.65 -16.05
CA MET A 95 11.60 -12.35 -15.42
C MET A 95 10.97 -12.31 -14.02
N LYS A 96 11.81 -12.15 -12.99
CA LYS A 96 11.45 -11.95 -11.57
C LYS A 96 11.85 -10.53 -11.20
N THR A 97 11.22 -9.81 -10.26
CA THR A 97 11.88 -8.58 -9.74
C THR A 97 11.48 -8.02 -8.37
N VAL A 98 12.27 -7.03 -7.95
CA VAL A 98 12.65 -6.40 -6.68
C VAL A 98 11.73 -5.23 -6.28
N LEU A 99 11.44 -5.07 -4.98
CA LEU A 99 11.04 -3.79 -4.36
C LEU A 99 12.33 -3.04 -4.13
N VAL A 100 12.73 -2.22 -5.09
CA VAL A 100 13.71 -1.19 -4.78
C VAL A 100 12.89 0.00 -4.29
N PRO A 101 13.33 0.77 -3.28
CA PRO A 101 12.92 2.15 -3.13
C PRO A 101 13.26 2.83 -4.45
N THR A 102 12.28 2.93 -5.33
CA THR A 102 12.50 3.29 -6.71
C THR A 102 12.60 4.80 -6.78
N ASP A 103 13.48 5.31 -7.64
CA ASP A 103 13.50 6.71 -8.05
C ASP A 103 12.16 7.14 -8.71
N SER A 104 11.20 6.21 -8.89
CA SER A 104 9.88 6.46 -9.47
C SER A 104 8.95 7.34 -8.64
N VAL A 105 9.33 7.82 -7.46
CA VAL A 105 8.62 8.97 -6.87
C VAL A 105 8.72 10.21 -7.77
N SER A 106 9.72 10.26 -8.67
CA SER A 106 9.85 11.30 -9.69
C SER A 106 8.75 11.29 -10.75
N ASP A 107 8.11 10.15 -11.03
CA ASP A 107 6.96 10.02 -11.92
C ASP A 107 5.77 9.42 -11.14
N PRO A 108 4.87 10.26 -10.60
CA PRO A 108 3.71 9.82 -9.82
C PRO A 108 2.81 8.81 -10.55
N GLN A 109 2.80 8.77 -11.88
CA GLN A 109 1.99 7.81 -12.65
C GLN A 109 2.53 6.38 -12.56
N MET A 110 3.82 6.23 -12.24
CA MET A 110 4.50 4.94 -12.20
C MET A 110 4.65 4.40 -10.77
N VAL A 111 4.02 5.03 -9.78
CA VAL A 111 4.07 4.58 -8.38
C VAL A 111 2.87 3.67 -8.06
N ASN A 112 3.18 2.45 -7.61
CA ASN A 112 2.16 1.47 -7.25
C ASN A 112 1.66 1.64 -5.80
N SER A 113 0.66 2.49 -5.59
CA SER A 113 -0.03 2.68 -4.30
C SER A 113 -1.52 2.37 -4.41
N ASN A 114 -1.85 1.08 -4.47
CA ASN A 114 -3.19 0.60 -4.83
C ASN A 114 -3.97 -0.12 -3.71
N VAL A 115 -3.55 0.00 -2.44
CA VAL A 115 -4.15 -0.76 -1.34
C VAL A 115 -5.30 0.00 -0.70
N THR A 116 -5.09 1.26 -0.32
CA THR A 116 -6.13 2.13 0.26
C THR A 116 -6.10 3.52 -0.37
N VAL A 117 -7.20 4.25 -0.20
CA VAL A 117 -7.34 5.65 -0.62
C VAL A 117 -8.09 6.40 0.48
N PHE A 118 -7.58 7.57 0.86
CA PHE A 118 -8.19 8.44 1.85
C PHE A 118 -8.27 9.86 1.31
N ALA A 119 -9.45 10.47 1.43
CA ALA A 119 -9.61 11.87 1.10
C ALA A 119 -9.13 12.76 2.26
N ASN A 120 -8.43 13.84 1.94
CA ASN A 120 -7.96 14.85 2.90
C ASN A 120 -7.16 14.28 4.08
N MET A 121 -6.38 13.21 3.86
CA MET A 121 -5.49 12.69 4.89
C MET A 121 -4.48 13.79 5.31
N PRO A 122 -4.29 14.05 6.62
CA PRO A 122 -3.32 15.04 7.08
C PRO A 122 -1.88 14.60 6.82
N GLY A 123 -0.98 15.59 6.76
CA GLY A 123 0.41 15.38 6.34
C GLY A 123 0.56 15.53 4.83
N MET A 124 0.36 16.75 4.34
CA MET A 124 0.55 17.05 2.92
C MET A 124 2.01 16.93 2.52
N LEU A 125 2.26 16.29 1.37
CA LEU A 125 3.56 16.31 0.73
C LEU A 125 3.91 17.74 0.31
N LYS A 126 5.21 18.07 0.27
CA LYS A 126 5.69 19.42 -0.06
C LYS A 126 5.26 19.90 -1.45
N HIS A 127 4.94 18.95 -2.33
CA HIS A 127 4.47 19.18 -3.70
C HIS A 127 2.98 18.85 -3.89
N GLY A 128 2.20 18.81 -2.80
CA GLY A 128 0.76 18.53 -2.86
C GLY A 128 -0.05 19.61 -3.59
N PRO A 129 -1.24 19.27 -4.11
CA PRO A 129 -2.03 20.19 -4.93
C PRO A 129 -2.54 21.41 -4.16
N THR A 130 -2.64 22.54 -4.87
CA THR A 130 -3.67 23.56 -4.63
C THR A 130 -4.96 23.07 -5.27
N GLY A 131 -5.67 22.14 -4.62
CA GLY A 131 -6.97 21.68 -5.11
C GLY A 131 -7.95 22.86 -5.27
N PRO A 132 -8.93 22.80 -6.19
CA PRO A 132 -9.87 23.89 -6.40
C PRO A 132 -10.63 24.24 -5.10
N ALA A 133 -10.81 25.53 -4.85
CA ALA A 133 -11.38 26.06 -3.61
C ALA A 133 -12.80 25.50 -3.31
N SER A 134 -13.54 25.06 -4.32
CA SER A 134 -14.94 24.62 -4.25
C SER A 134 -15.17 23.14 -3.91
N SER A 135 -14.18 22.25 -4.04
CA SER A 135 -14.41 20.80 -3.78
C SER A 135 -14.32 20.46 -2.29
N HIS A 136 -15.21 19.59 -1.79
CA HIS A 136 -15.16 19.06 -0.42
C HIS A 136 -13.91 18.20 -0.17
N PHE A 137 -13.44 17.51 -1.21
CA PHE A 137 -12.18 16.77 -1.18
C PHE A 137 -11.12 17.57 -1.92
N LYS A 138 -9.99 17.84 -1.26
CA LYS A 138 -8.87 18.61 -1.81
C LYS A 138 -7.80 17.72 -2.41
N VAL A 139 -7.60 16.54 -1.82
CA VAL A 139 -6.59 15.58 -2.25
C VAL A 139 -7.02 14.16 -1.88
N LEU A 140 -6.71 13.21 -2.75
CA LEU A 140 -6.75 11.79 -2.44
C LEU A 140 -5.35 11.33 -2.11
N THR A 141 -5.17 10.65 -0.98
CA THR A 141 -3.90 10.01 -0.61
C THR A 141 -4.04 8.51 -0.75
N CYS A 142 -3.24 7.91 -1.62
CA CYS A 142 -3.22 6.49 -1.86
C CYS A 142 -1.98 5.85 -1.23
N LEU A 143 -2.18 4.70 -0.60
CA LEU A 143 -1.18 4.06 0.25
C LEU A 143 -0.99 2.59 -0.13
N THR A 144 0.17 2.06 0.23
CA THR A 144 0.57 0.66 0.12
C THR A 144 1.44 0.31 1.33
N ASP A 145 1.91 -0.94 1.45
CA ASP A 145 2.74 -1.37 2.59
C ASP A 145 4.25 -1.05 2.41
N ALA A 146 4.59 -0.32 1.35
CA ALA A 146 5.90 0.27 1.14
C ALA A 146 5.92 1.73 1.64
N ASN A 147 7.10 2.26 1.94
CA ASN A 147 7.30 3.65 2.39
C ASN A 147 7.06 4.70 1.27
N GLN A 148 6.00 4.56 0.49
CA GLN A 148 5.63 5.50 -0.56
C GLN A 148 4.21 5.98 -0.33
N ILE A 149 4.02 7.27 -0.59
CA ILE A 149 2.74 7.97 -0.49
C ILE A 149 2.50 8.59 -1.86
N THR A 150 1.32 8.38 -2.44
CA THR A 150 0.93 9.07 -3.66
C THR A 150 -0.30 9.92 -3.39
N GLN A 151 -0.37 11.05 -4.08
CA GLN A 151 -1.49 11.97 -4.04
C GLN A 151 -2.11 12.09 -5.43
N ALA A 152 -3.43 12.13 -5.51
CA ALA A 152 -4.19 12.25 -6.75
C ALA A 152 -5.29 13.31 -6.63
N ASN A 153 -5.68 13.86 -7.77
CA ASN A 153 -6.74 14.86 -7.85
C ASN A 153 -8.11 14.18 -7.60
N PRO A 154 -8.94 14.70 -6.69
CA PRO A 154 -10.21 14.05 -6.35
C PRO A 154 -11.28 14.12 -7.45
N GLU A 155 -11.14 15.03 -8.42
CA GLU A 155 -12.05 15.20 -9.55
C GLU A 155 -11.54 14.45 -10.78
N THR A 156 -10.28 14.69 -11.18
CA THR A 156 -9.71 14.08 -12.39
C THR A 156 -9.10 12.70 -12.16
N LEU A 157 -8.87 12.30 -10.90
CA LEU A 157 -8.17 11.09 -10.48
C LEU A 157 -6.70 11.00 -10.95
N GLU A 158 -6.19 12.03 -11.61
CA GLU A 158 -4.82 12.07 -12.09
C GLU A 158 -3.83 12.14 -10.91
N PRO A 159 -2.73 11.37 -10.94
CA PRO A 159 -1.65 11.48 -9.96
C PRO A 159 -1.03 12.88 -9.97
N ILE A 160 -0.84 13.46 -8.79
CA ILE A 160 -0.30 14.80 -8.60
C ILE A 160 1.14 14.74 -8.11
N ALA A 161 1.38 13.92 -7.09
CA ALA A 161 2.67 13.84 -6.42
C ALA A 161 2.89 12.43 -5.86
N ALA A 162 4.15 12.06 -5.73
CA ALA A 162 4.57 10.88 -5.01
C ALA A 162 5.78 11.23 -4.16
N SER A 163 5.85 10.66 -2.97
CA SER A 163 7.01 10.80 -2.08
C SER A 163 7.09 9.63 -1.11
N THR A 164 7.93 9.75 -0.10
CA THR A 164 8.09 8.81 1.00
C THR A 164 7.65 9.45 2.32
N GLN A 165 7.45 8.65 3.38
CA GLN A 165 7.15 9.18 4.71
C GLN A 165 8.25 10.07 5.29
N GLN A 166 9.45 10.07 4.69
CA GLN A 166 10.53 10.96 5.11
C GLN A 166 10.17 12.44 4.90
N GLU A 167 9.24 12.76 3.99
CA GLU A 167 8.67 14.10 3.87
C GLU A 167 7.76 14.47 5.05
N LEU A 168 7.08 13.49 5.65
CA LEU A 168 6.27 13.71 6.85
C LEU A 168 7.15 13.99 8.06
N HIS A 169 8.20 13.19 8.24
CA HIS A 169 9.16 13.35 9.33
C HIS A 169 10.51 12.68 9.01
N PRO A 170 11.66 13.31 9.30
CA PRO A 170 13.00 12.86 8.88
C PRO A 170 13.38 11.45 9.39
N ASP A 171 12.83 11.03 10.53
CA ASP A 171 13.11 9.69 11.09
C ASP A 171 12.32 8.55 10.45
N LEU A 172 11.31 8.85 9.62
CA LEU A 172 10.45 7.84 8.95
C LEU A 172 11.11 7.29 7.68
N LYS A 173 12.37 6.87 7.81
CA LYS A 173 13.23 6.40 6.72
C LYS A 173 13.21 4.89 6.49
N GLY A 174 12.40 4.15 7.23
CA GLY A 174 12.24 2.71 7.06
C GLY A 174 11.62 2.34 5.71
N GLN A 175 11.81 1.10 5.27
CA GLN A 175 11.41 0.64 3.95
C GLN A 175 9.92 0.26 3.88
N LEU A 176 9.33 -0.12 5.01
CA LEU A 176 7.96 -0.62 5.09
C LEU A 176 7.09 0.24 6.01
N TYR A 177 5.80 0.21 5.74
CA TYR A 177 4.74 0.91 6.44
C TYR A 177 3.44 0.11 6.24
N CYS A 178 2.30 0.53 6.80
CA CYS A 178 1.03 -0.14 6.64
C CYS A 178 0.02 0.76 5.92
N ALA A 179 -0.58 0.25 4.85
CA ALA A 179 -1.60 0.96 4.07
C ALA A 179 -2.88 1.29 4.85
N HIS A 180 -3.05 0.77 6.05
CA HIS A 180 -4.21 0.95 6.92
C HIS A 180 -3.88 1.83 8.14
N PRO A 181 -3.68 3.14 7.96
CA PRO A 181 -3.61 4.07 9.08
C PRO A 181 -4.90 4.04 9.90
N GLN A 182 -4.76 4.38 11.18
CA GLN A 182 -5.89 4.57 12.08
C GLN A 182 -6.19 6.07 12.20
N PHE A 183 -7.48 6.42 12.15
CA PHE A 183 -7.96 7.80 12.26
C PHE A 183 -8.66 8.00 13.59
N ASP A 184 -8.31 9.07 14.29
CA ASP A 184 -9.09 9.52 15.44
C ASP A 184 -10.36 10.23 14.95
N HIS A 185 -11.53 9.66 15.22
CA HIS A 185 -12.80 10.21 14.76
C HIS A 185 -13.16 11.56 15.42
N ARG A 186 -12.50 11.93 16.53
CA ARG A 186 -12.76 13.19 17.25
C ARG A 186 -11.87 14.31 16.72
N THR A 187 -10.59 14.03 16.51
CA THR A 187 -9.61 15.05 16.12
C THR A 187 -9.32 15.07 14.62
N GLY A 188 -9.58 13.96 13.92
CA GLY A 188 -9.20 13.73 12.53
C GLY A 188 -7.74 13.27 12.38
N ASP A 189 -7.00 13.15 13.48
CA ASP A 189 -5.59 12.81 13.46
C ASP A 189 -5.33 11.40 12.90
N VAL A 190 -4.15 11.23 12.32
CA VAL A 190 -3.73 9.97 11.71
C VAL A 190 -2.61 9.33 12.52
N TYR A 191 -2.73 8.03 12.76
CA TYR A 191 -1.69 7.21 13.38
C TYR A 191 -1.25 6.11 12.42
N ASN A 192 0.05 5.83 12.40
CA ASN A 192 0.61 4.69 11.69
C ASN A 192 2.01 4.34 12.23
N TYR A 193 2.73 3.47 11.53
CA TYR A 193 4.09 3.10 11.85
C TYR A 193 5.02 3.16 10.63
N ASN A 194 6.32 3.32 10.89
CA ASN A 194 7.38 3.12 9.92
C ASN A 194 8.31 2.01 10.41
N LEU A 195 8.65 1.06 9.53
CA LEU A 195 9.53 -0.07 9.83
C LEU A 195 10.83 0.07 9.05
N HIS A 196 11.92 0.28 9.78
CA HIS A 196 13.27 0.20 9.25
C HIS A 196 13.81 -1.22 9.42
N LEU A 197 14.00 -1.91 8.30
CA LEU A 197 14.62 -3.22 8.21
C LEU A 197 16.14 -3.11 8.35
N GLY A 198 16.73 -4.04 9.10
CA GLY A 198 18.17 -4.11 9.31
C GLY A 198 18.54 -5.08 10.44
N PRO A 199 19.83 -5.17 10.80
CA PRO A 199 20.32 -6.04 11.88
C PRO A 199 19.56 -5.83 13.19
N ARG A 200 19.24 -4.55 13.48
CA ARG A 200 18.30 -4.16 14.52
C ARG A 200 17.12 -3.46 13.86
N SER A 201 16.12 -4.25 13.48
CA SER A 201 14.90 -3.70 12.88
C SER A 201 14.17 -2.81 13.89
N THR A 202 13.65 -1.69 13.42
CA THR A 202 13.10 -0.63 14.29
C THR A 202 11.73 -0.19 13.78
N TYR A 203 10.74 -0.30 14.65
CA TYR A 203 9.40 0.24 14.46
C TYR A 203 9.32 1.63 15.10
N ARG A 204 8.75 2.58 14.36
CA ARG A 204 8.44 3.93 14.85
C ARG A 204 6.94 4.14 14.70
N ILE A 205 6.22 4.20 15.81
CA ILE A 205 4.82 4.60 15.81
C ILE A 205 4.80 6.11 15.74
N TYR A 206 4.02 6.67 14.82
CA TYR A 206 3.93 8.10 14.62
C TYR A 206 2.48 8.55 14.52
N HIS A 207 2.30 9.83 14.76
CA HIS A 207 1.05 10.56 14.68
C HIS A 207 1.21 11.75 13.74
N THR A 208 0.18 12.07 12.98
CA THR A 208 0.08 13.26 12.16
C THR A 208 -1.19 14.03 12.53
N SER A 209 -1.01 15.25 13.01
CA SER A 209 -2.10 16.12 13.46
C SER A 209 -2.96 16.59 12.28
N ALA A 210 -4.27 16.44 12.35
CA ALA A 210 -5.19 17.01 11.37
C ALA A 210 -5.26 18.54 11.42
N HIS A 211 -5.03 19.12 12.60
CA HIS A 211 -5.07 20.57 12.77
C HIS A 211 -3.82 21.25 12.21
N THR A 212 -2.63 20.70 12.50
CA THR A 212 -1.35 21.35 12.16
C THR A 212 -0.62 20.70 11.00
N SER A 213 -1.06 19.52 10.55
CA SER A 213 -0.33 18.65 9.59
C SER A 213 1.08 18.27 10.03
N ARG A 214 1.46 18.51 11.28
CA ARG A 214 2.75 18.09 11.82
C ARG A 214 2.74 16.61 12.16
N THR A 215 3.85 15.95 11.87
CA THR A 215 4.06 14.53 12.18
C THR A 215 5.10 14.38 13.28
N GLU A 216 4.80 13.53 14.27
CA GLU A 216 5.64 13.28 15.44
C GLU A 216 5.77 11.78 15.70
N VAL A 217 6.95 11.33 16.11
CA VAL A 217 7.18 9.93 16.50
C VAL A 217 6.86 9.78 17.97
N ILE A 218 5.82 9.00 18.28
CA ILE A 218 5.29 8.83 19.64
C ILE A 218 5.82 7.59 20.36
N ALA A 219 6.34 6.60 19.61
CA ALA A 219 7.05 5.47 20.21
C ALA A 219 8.07 4.87 19.23
N THR A 220 9.16 4.35 19.77
CA THR A 220 10.17 3.60 19.00
C THR A 220 10.56 2.33 19.74
N PHE A 221 10.52 1.19 19.06
CA PHE A 221 10.97 -0.08 19.62
C PHE A 221 11.69 -0.94 18.57
N SER A 222 12.58 -1.80 19.04
CA SER A 222 13.35 -2.72 18.19
C SER A 222 13.01 -4.16 18.51
N ILE A 223 12.63 -4.91 17.47
CA ILE A 223 12.34 -6.33 17.54
C ILE A 223 12.57 -6.94 16.15
N LYS A 224 12.71 -8.27 16.08
CA LYS A 224 12.77 -9.00 14.81
C LYS A 224 11.56 -8.60 13.95
N ALA A 225 11.83 -8.10 12.75
CA ALA A 225 10.79 -7.54 11.89
C ALA A 225 9.84 -8.61 11.37
N ALA A 226 8.55 -8.34 11.51
CA ALA A 226 7.43 -9.03 10.89
C ALA A 226 6.64 -8.07 9.99
N TYR A 227 5.94 -8.64 9.01
CA TYR A 227 5.01 -7.89 8.15
C TYR A 227 3.72 -7.58 8.92
N ILE A 228 3.41 -6.30 9.11
CA ILE A 228 2.23 -5.86 9.88
C ILE A 228 1.28 -5.11 8.96
N HIS A 229 0.24 -5.78 8.47
CA HIS A 229 -0.67 -5.16 7.51
C HIS A 229 -1.65 -4.16 8.13
N SER A 230 -1.89 -4.25 9.44
CA SER A 230 -2.72 -3.30 10.20
C SER A 230 -2.44 -3.45 11.70
N PHE A 231 -2.93 -2.49 12.49
CA PHE A 231 -2.83 -2.48 13.94
C PHE A 231 -4.13 -1.93 14.54
N PHE A 232 -4.32 -2.10 15.85
CA PHE A 232 -5.52 -1.65 16.54
C PHE A 232 -5.29 -0.30 17.23
N MET A 233 -6.35 0.50 17.32
CA MET A 233 -6.35 1.74 18.08
C MET A 233 -7.63 1.81 18.94
N THR A 234 -7.47 2.19 20.20
CA THR A 234 -8.55 2.48 21.13
C THR A 234 -8.61 3.99 21.39
N GLU A 235 -9.47 4.44 22.31
CA GLU A 235 -9.49 5.85 22.69
C GLU A 235 -8.12 6.33 23.21
N ASP A 236 -7.42 5.50 23.98
CA ASP A 236 -6.20 5.87 24.70
C ASP A 236 -4.92 5.20 24.18
N TYR A 237 -5.04 4.09 23.46
CA TYR A 237 -3.89 3.24 23.14
C TYR A 237 -3.82 2.84 21.67
N ILE A 238 -2.59 2.73 21.18
CA ILE A 238 -2.25 1.94 20.01
C ILE A 238 -1.83 0.56 20.50
N ILE A 239 -2.43 -0.49 19.92
CA ILE A 239 -2.13 -1.88 20.24
C ILE A 239 -1.51 -2.53 19.00
N PHE A 240 -0.22 -2.83 19.11
CA PHE A 240 0.59 -3.28 17.99
C PHE A 240 1.10 -4.70 18.23
N CYS A 241 0.71 -5.65 17.39
CA CYS A 241 1.07 -7.06 17.51
C CYS A 241 2.16 -7.44 16.50
N VAL A 242 3.35 -7.75 16.99
CA VAL A 242 4.41 -8.39 16.19
C VAL A 242 4.24 -9.90 16.29
N TRP A 243 3.53 -10.46 15.32
CA TRP A 243 3.31 -11.90 15.17
C TRP A 243 4.55 -12.62 14.61
N PRO A 244 4.73 -13.93 14.86
CA PRO A 244 5.97 -14.64 14.58
C PRO A 244 6.16 -15.03 13.10
N ALA A 245 5.82 -14.15 12.16
CA ALA A 245 6.12 -14.28 10.74
C ALA A 245 7.16 -13.25 10.32
N TYR A 246 8.44 -13.66 10.39
CA TYR A 246 9.56 -12.74 10.28
C TYR A 246 10.16 -12.70 8.88
N PHE A 247 10.74 -11.55 8.50
CA PHE A 247 11.53 -11.45 7.28
C PHE A 247 12.82 -12.28 7.36
N LYS A 248 13.10 -13.06 6.32
CA LYS A 248 14.36 -13.81 6.17
C LYS A 248 15.51 -12.84 5.86
N GLY A 249 16.73 -13.20 6.25
CA GLY A 249 17.93 -12.43 5.89
C GLY A 249 17.87 -10.95 6.26
N LEU A 250 17.20 -10.57 7.36
CA LEU A 250 17.06 -9.17 7.79
C LEU A 250 16.34 -8.26 6.77
N GLY A 251 15.49 -8.82 5.90
CA GLY A 251 14.78 -8.08 4.85
C GLY A 251 15.48 -8.10 3.48
N THR A 252 16.72 -8.59 3.40
CA THR A 252 17.40 -8.79 2.10
C THR A 252 16.70 -9.85 1.23
N SER A 253 15.95 -10.77 1.86
CA SER A 253 15.11 -11.73 1.14
C SER A 253 14.01 -11.07 0.31
N ILE A 254 13.55 -9.87 0.67
CA ILE A 254 12.57 -9.11 -0.12
C ILE A 254 13.16 -8.79 -1.50
N LEU A 255 14.46 -8.43 -1.53
CA LEU A 255 15.19 -8.13 -2.76
C LEU A 255 15.54 -9.41 -3.55
N TRP A 256 15.85 -10.50 -2.84
CA TRP A 256 16.28 -11.77 -3.42
C TRP A 256 15.12 -12.61 -3.97
N GLU A 257 14.11 -12.83 -3.13
CA GLU A 257 12.94 -13.67 -3.45
C GLU A 257 11.97 -12.95 -4.37
N ARG A 258 11.99 -11.62 -4.39
CA ARG A 258 11.19 -10.83 -5.32
C ARG A 258 9.68 -11.07 -5.15
N ASN A 259 9.31 -11.54 -3.95
CA ASN A 259 7.98 -11.84 -3.48
C ASN A 259 7.92 -11.68 -1.95
N MET A 260 6.92 -10.97 -1.44
CA MET A 260 6.81 -10.68 0.00
C MET A 260 6.52 -11.93 0.85
N LEU A 261 5.68 -12.84 0.36
CA LEU A 261 5.32 -14.08 1.07
C LEU A 261 6.53 -15.01 1.22
N ASP A 262 7.28 -15.21 0.14
CA ASP A 262 8.52 -15.98 0.09
C ASP A 262 9.64 -15.30 0.89
N ALA A 263 9.58 -13.98 1.10
CA ALA A 263 10.53 -13.26 1.93
C ALA A 263 10.32 -13.47 3.43
N MET A 264 9.19 -14.06 3.84
CA MET A 264 8.83 -14.29 5.25
C MET A 264 8.93 -15.77 5.66
N LYS A 265 9.08 -16.01 6.96
CA LYS A 265 9.02 -17.34 7.55
C LYS A 265 8.28 -17.29 8.88
N PHE A 266 7.23 -18.11 9.00
CA PHE A 266 6.55 -18.34 10.26
C PHE A 266 7.43 -19.19 11.20
N ASP A 267 7.53 -18.76 12.44
CA ASP A 267 8.22 -19.47 13.53
C ASP A 267 7.19 -19.98 14.54
N PRO A 268 6.85 -21.28 14.52
CA PRO A 268 5.83 -21.84 15.40
C PRO A 268 6.27 -21.89 16.87
N THR A 269 7.55 -21.65 17.18
CA THR A 269 8.09 -21.69 18.54
C THR A 269 8.17 -20.31 19.19
N ALA A 270 8.04 -19.24 18.40
CA ALA A 270 8.10 -17.87 18.88
C ALA A 270 6.73 -17.38 19.36
N GLN A 271 6.73 -16.50 20.36
CA GLN A 271 5.52 -15.83 20.85
C GLN A 271 5.23 -14.57 20.04
N SER A 272 3.97 -14.17 20.00
CA SER A 272 3.60 -12.84 19.51
C SER A 272 3.93 -11.80 20.57
N HIS A 273 4.51 -10.67 20.16
CA HIS A 273 4.84 -9.57 21.05
C HIS A 273 3.82 -8.45 20.88
N TRP A 274 3.17 -8.08 21.98
CA TRP A 274 2.17 -7.00 22.00
C TRP A 274 2.81 -5.75 22.61
N PHE A 275 2.78 -4.66 21.85
CA PHE A 275 3.18 -3.33 22.31
C PHE A 275 1.92 -2.50 22.51
N VAL A 276 1.78 -1.92 23.68
CA VAL A 276 0.69 -1.01 24.03
C VAL A 276 1.31 0.37 24.21
N VAL A 277 0.96 1.30 23.33
CA VAL A 277 1.51 2.65 23.29
C VAL A 277 0.41 3.63 23.67
N ASP A 278 0.63 4.42 24.72
CA ASP A 278 -0.24 5.53 25.06
C ASP A 278 -0.20 6.58 23.95
N ARG A 279 -1.36 6.91 23.39
CA ARG A 279 -1.47 7.86 22.27
C ARG A 279 -1.89 9.26 22.71
N LYS A 280 -2.06 9.54 24.01
CA LYS A 280 -2.45 10.85 24.57
C LYS A 280 -1.30 11.55 25.30
N SER A 281 -0.30 10.80 25.78
CA SER A 281 0.78 11.32 26.64
C SER A 281 2.05 11.76 25.90
N HIS A 282 1.94 12.25 24.66
CA HIS A 282 3.09 12.69 23.84
C HIS A 282 3.20 14.22 23.78
#